data_AF-A0A2H3CWW2-F1
#
_entry.id   AF-A0A2H3CWW2-F1
#
_cell.length_a   1.000
_cell.length_b   1.000
_cell.length_c   1.000
_cell.angle_alpha   90.00
_cell.angle_beta   90.00
_cell.angle_gamma   90.00
#
_symmetry.space_group_name_H-M   'P 1'
#
loop_
_entity.id
_entity.type
_entity.pdbx_description
1 polymer ?
#
loop_
_entity_poly.entity_id
_entity_poly.type
_entity_poly.pdbx_seq_one_letter_code
_entity_poly.pdbx_strand_id
1 'polypeptide(L)'
;MESQATQQEQARDEDGQATVQVARTLEEELTQEHLANAELQKALDDMVKSGSMSTDAEGPTIPRPKGSAGTHFSIQVEMKLASSQEKDLKYKAIQCRIHFLALNANIDWELTWSKIPALAKANLYSAAREKHKYLKHFENDWATEELAKMYFKNICGNHYQRGYLQVPEGYSHLKANSAQHNPSASHIKKAKAVMLKCQEARARKAASKRVAEAEEPAMEGTDDHNPTGQDSEEMQVDEEDNNKPMDAEGGEDDNGESEE
;
A
#
# COMPACT_ATOMS: atom_id res chain seq x y z
N MET A 1 -94.03 3.40 -16.17
CA MET A 1 -92.71 2.93 -16.64
C MET A 1 -91.73 4.08 -16.93
N GLU A 2 -92.11 5.35 -16.81
CA GLU A 2 -91.19 6.48 -17.06
C GLU A 2 -90.22 6.81 -15.91
N SER A 3 -90.47 6.39 -14.66
CA SER A 3 -89.58 6.71 -13.53
C SER A 3 -88.24 5.94 -13.49
N GLN A 4 -88.06 4.88 -14.29
CA GLN A 4 -86.78 4.14 -14.32
C GLN A 4 -85.73 4.77 -15.24
N ALA A 5 -86.13 5.50 -16.28
CA ALA A 5 -85.19 6.15 -17.20
C ALA A 5 -84.47 7.34 -16.53
N THR A 6 -85.17 8.08 -15.66
CA THR A 6 -84.61 9.27 -14.99
C THR A 6 -83.62 8.92 -13.88
N GLN A 7 -83.74 7.75 -13.25
CA GLN A 7 -82.76 7.29 -12.24
C GLN A 7 -81.45 6.80 -12.88
N GLN A 8 -81.48 6.36 -14.14
CA GLN A 8 -80.27 5.86 -14.82
C GLN A 8 -79.38 7.00 -15.35
N GLU A 9 -79.93 8.19 -15.54
CA GLU A 9 -79.19 9.36 -16.02
C GLU A 9 -78.46 10.09 -14.89
N GLN A 10 -79.05 10.14 -13.68
CA GLN A 10 -78.38 10.71 -12.49
C GLN A 10 -77.15 9.92 -12.02
N ALA A 11 -77.10 8.61 -12.28
CA ALA A 11 -75.95 7.78 -11.91
C ALA A 11 -74.72 8.00 -12.81
N ARG A 12 -74.87 8.58 -14.01
CA ARG A 12 -73.73 8.85 -14.91
C ARG A 12 -72.99 10.14 -14.60
N ASP A 13 -73.65 11.11 -13.97
CA ASP A 13 -73.04 12.39 -13.64
C ASP A 13 -72.17 12.34 -12.36
N GLU A 14 -72.43 11.40 -11.45
CA GLU A 14 -71.64 11.26 -10.21
C GLU A 14 -70.25 10.64 -10.47
N ASP A 15 -70.13 9.67 -11.38
CA ASP A 15 -68.84 9.06 -11.76
C ASP A 15 -67.90 10.06 -12.48
N GLY A 16 -68.48 11.00 -13.23
CA GLY A 16 -67.72 12.08 -13.88
C GLY A 16 -67.14 13.07 -12.89
N GLN A 17 -67.83 13.35 -11.78
CA GLN A 17 -67.32 14.27 -10.75
C GLN A 17 -66.19 13.65 -9.93
N ALA A 18 -66.28 12.35 -9.62
CA ALA A 18 -65.23 11.65 -8.88
C ALA A 18 -63.91 11.60 -9.68
N THR A 19 -63.97 11.35 -10.98
CA THR A 19 -62.78 11.30 -11.85
C THR A 19 -62.09 12.67 -11.99
N VAL A 20 -62.86 13.76 -12.08
CA VAL A 20 -62.33 15.13 -12.14
C VAL A 20 -61.64 15.51 -10.83
N GLN A 21 -62.20 15.10 -9.67
CA GLN A 21 -61.55 15.35 -8.38
C GLN A 21 -60.22 14.59 -8.25
N VAL A 22 -60.17 13.32 -8.67
CA VAL A 22 -58.94 12.52 -8.65
C VAL A 22 -57.86 13.11 -9.55
N ALA A 23 -58.21 13.55 -10.76
CA ALA A 23 -57.26 14.17 -11.68
C ALA A 23 -56.66 15.46 -11.08
N ARG A 24 -57.50 16.29 -10.45
CA ARG A 24 -57.05 17.52 -9.79
C ARG A 24 -56.11 17.25 -8.61
N THR A 25 -56.42 16.27 -7.77
CA THR A 25 -55.53 15.89 -6.66
C THR A 25 -54.18 15.37 -7.14
N LEU A 26 -54.17 14.63 -8.26
CA LEU A 26 -52.94 14.09 -8.84
C LEU A 26 -52.05 15.20 -9.43
N GLU A 27 -52.64 16.19 -10.08
CA GLU A 27 -51.90 17.36 -10.60
C GLU A 27 -51.30 18.18 -9.45
N GLU A 28 -52.05 18.39 -8.37
CA GLU A 28 -51.56 19.08 -7.18
C GLU A 28 -50.36 18.34 -6.54
N GLU A 29 -50.44 17.02 -6.40
CA GLU A 29 -49.35 16.18 -5.86
C GLU A 29 -48.09 16.21 -6.75
N LEU A 30 -48.25 16.13 -8.07
CA LEU A 30 -47.14 16.21 -9.03
C LEU A 30 -46.41 17.57 -8.94
N THR A 31 -47.17 18.66 -8.83
CA THR A 31 -46.56 20.00 -8.69
C THR A 31 -45.81 20.16 -7.37
N GLN A 32 -46.32 19.56 -6.29
CA GLN A 32 -45.67 19.57 -4.99
C GLN A 32 -44.34 18.79 -5.01
N GLU A 33 -44.30 17.64 -5.69
CA GLU A 33 -43.08 16.84 -5.84
C GLU A 33 -42.01 17.61 -6.64
N HIS A 34 -42.40 18.28 -7.73
CA HIS A 34 -41.46 19.09 -8.53
C HIS A 34 -40.85 20.24 -7.73
N LEU A 35 -41.63 20.91 -6.87
CA LEU A 35 -41.13 21.97 -6.00
C LEU A 35 -40.16 21.43 -4.93
N ALA A 36 -40.49 20.29 -4.31
CA ALA A 36 -39.61 19.65 -3.33
C ALA A 36 -38.28 19.22 -3.95
N ASN A 37 -38.30 18.65 -5.15
CA ASN A 37 -37.10 18.27 -5.89
C ASN A 37 -36.26 19.50 -6.30
N ALA A 38 -36.90 20.61 -6.69
CA ALA A 38 -36.19 21.85 -6.99
C ALA A 38 -35.51 22.46 -5.75
N GLU A 39 -36.14 22.37 -4.57
CA GLU A 39 -35.56 22.84 -3.31
C GLU A 39 -34.38 21.97 -2.86
N LEU A 40 -34.51 20.64 -2.97
CA LEU A 40 -33.41 19.69 -2.74
C LEU A 40 -32.22 19.95 -3.66
N GLN A 41 -32.48 20.19 -4.96
CA GLN A 41 -31.43 20.50 -5.92
C GLN A 41 -30.70 21.80 -5.56
N LYS A 42 -31.45 22.84 -5.15
CA LYS A 42 -30.88 24.11 -4.71
C LYS A 42 -30.04 23.94 -3.42
N ALA A 43 -30.48 23.12 -2.48
CA ALA A 43 -29.73 22.84 -1.25
C ALA A 43 -28.41 22.11 -1.54
N LEU A 44 -28.39 21.18 -2.51
CA LEU A 44 -27.16 20.54 -2.98
C LEU A 44 -26.20 21.53 -3.64
N ASP A 45 -26.72 22.41 -4.50
CA ASP A 45 -25.92 23.45 -5.15
C ASP A 45 -25.35 24.45 -4.13
N ASP A 46 -26.14 24.87 -3.14
CA ASP A 46 -25.68 25.73 -2.05
C ASP A 46 -24.66 25.03 -1.16
N MET A 47 -24.79 23.72 -0.90
CA MET A 47 -23.77 22.93 -0.21
C MET A 47 -22.48 22.80 -1.02
N VAL A 48 -22.56 22.63 -2.35
CA VAL A 48 -21.38 22.60 -3.23
C VAL A 48 -20.71 23.97 -3.30
N LYS A 49 -21.50 25.05 -3.28
CA LYS A 49 -21.02 26.44 -3.35
C LYS A 49 -20.45 26.95 -2.02
N SER A 50 -21.06 26.59 -0.89
CA SER A 50 -20.61 26.94 0.46
C SER A 50 -19.53 25.98 0.99
N GLY A 51 -19.56 24.74 0.52
CA GLY A 51 -18.45 23.80 0.56
C GLY A 51 -17.36 24.22 -0.41
N SER A 52 -16.89 25.46 -0.28
CA SER A 52 -15.52 25.87 -0.62
C SER A 52 -14.63 24.87 0.07
N MET A 53 -14.33 23.78 -0.65
CA MET A 53 -13.52 22.67 -0.18
C MET A 53 -12.29 23.28 0.41
N SER A 54 -12.15 23.18 1.73
CA SER A 54 -10.97 23.59 2.46
C SER A 54 -9.79 23.11 1.63
N THR A 55 -9.04 24.06 1.09
CA THR A 55 -7.83 23.84 0.30
C THR A 55 -6.74 23.38 1.25
N ASP A 56 -6.99 22.29 1.99
CA ASP A 56 -6.04 21.56 2.84
C ASP A 56 -4.88 20.95 2.01
N ALA A 57 -4.79 21.30 0.73
CA ALA A 57 -3.72 20.93 -0.18
C ALA A 57 -3.00 22.17 -0.74
N GLU A 58 -2.93 23.29 -0.01
CA GLU A 58 -2.00 24.40 -0.29
C GLU A 58 -0.52 24.04 -0.03
N GLY A 59 -0.18 22.75 -0.12
CA GLY A 59 1.21 22.34 -0.19
C GLY A 59 1.75 22.52 -1.62
N PRO A 60 3.03 22.88 -1.79
CA PRO A 60 3.67 22.89 -3.10
C PRO A 60 3.55 21.51 -3.74
N THR A 61 3.04 21.45 -4.97
CA THR A 61 2.94 20.21 -5.74
C THR A 61 4.34 19.66 -6.00
N ILE A 62 4.54 18.37 -5.71
CA ILE A 62 5.80 17.66 -5.89
C ILE A 62 5.84 17.15 -7.35
N PRO A 63 6.77 17.68 -8.18
CA PRO A 63 6.89 17.27 -9.58
C PRO A 63 7.36 15.82 -9.69
N ARG A 64 7.10 15.21 -10.84
CA ARG A 64 7.55 13.85 -11.13
C ARG A 64 9.09 13.82 -11.30
N PRO A 65 9.82 12.94 -10.60
CA PRO A 65 11.26 12.77 -10.79
C PRO A 65 11.56 12.23 -12.19
N LYS A 66 12.74 12.55 -12.73
CA LYS A 66 13.17 12.08 -14.05
C LYS A 66 13.59 10.60 -13.96
N GLY A 67 13.21 9.81 -14.97
CA GLY A 67 13.58 8.40 -15.10
C GLY A 67 12.45 7.43 -14.74
N SER A 68 12.82 6.17 -14.50
CA SER A 68 11.90 5.08 -14.15
C SER A 68 12.04 4.67 -12.69
N ALA A 69 10.90 4.47 -12.01
CA ALA A 69 10.86 4.06 -10.62
C ALA A 69 11.55 2.70 -10.42
N GLY A 70 12.34 2.58 -9.35
CA GLY A 70 13.12 1.37 -9.01
C GLY A 70 14.46 1.26 -9.74
N THR A 71 14.66 1.97 -10.85
CA THR A 71 15.96 2.03 -11.55
C THR A 71 16.67 3.35 -11.29
N HIS A 72 15.96 4.48 -11.45
CA HIS A 72 16.56 5.82 -11.37
C HIS A 72 16.24 6.52 -10.05
N PHE A 73 15.09 6.19 -9.45
CA PHE A 73 14.65 6.78 -8.20
C PHE A 73 13.84 5.79 -7.36
N SER A 74 13.85 6.00 -6.04
CA SER A 74 12.99 5.29 -5.10
C SER A 74 11.72 6.09 -4.84
N ILE A 75 10.55 5.47 -5.09
CA ILE A 75 9.24 6.10 -4.87
C ILE A 75 9.12 6.62 -3.42
N GLN A 76 9.56 5.82 -2.44
CA GLN A 76 9.46 6.18 -1.02
C GLN A 76 10.34 7.38 -0.65
N VAL A 77 11.53 7.51 -1.26
CA VAL A 77 12.44 8.64 -1.05
C VAL A 77 11.86 9.91 -1.64
N GLU A 78 11.35 9.83 -2.87
CA GLU A 78 10.75 10.97 -3.58
C GLU A 78 9.43 11.43 -2.95
N MET A 79 8.68 10.49 -2.37
CA MET A 79 7.54 10.81 -1.49
C MET A 79 7.98 11.33 -0.12
N LYS A 80 9.28 11.45 0.19
CA LYS A 80 9.80 11.90 1.50
C LYS A 80 9.34 11.03 2.70
N LEU A 81 9.10 9.75 2.44
CA LEU A 81 8.61 8.75 3.42
C LEU A 81 9.67 7.72 3.84
N ALA A 82 10.93 7.87 3.43
CA ALA A 82 11.99 6.89 3.69
C ALA A 82 12.72 7.03 5.05
N SER A 83 12.48 8.12 5.80
CA SER A 83 13.41 8.53 6.87
C SER A 83 13.09 8.01 8.28
N SER A 84 11.91 7.44 8.53
CA SER A 84 11.46 7.04 9.87
C SER A 84 10.51 5.85 9.78
N GLN A 85 10.48 5.01 10.82
CA GLN A 85 9.57 3.87 10.92
C GLN A 85 8.10 4.28 10.78
N GLU A 86 7.69 5.40 11.38
CA GLU A 86 6.31 5.90 11.24
C GLU A 86 5.96 6.27 9.79
N LYS A 87 6.93 6.87 9.08
CA LYS A 87 6.76 7.22 7.66
C LYS A 87 6.76 5.98 6.76
N ASP A 88 7.54 4.97 7.11
CA ASP A 88 7.51 3.67 6.43
C ASP A 88 6.16 2.97 6.61
N LEU A 89 5.61 2.96 7.83
CA LEU A 89 4.26 2.47 8.09
C LEU A 89 3.21 3.24 7.30
N LYS A 90 3.34 4.57 7.22
CA LYS A 90 2.47 5.41 6.39
C LYS A 90 2.58 5.08 4.90
N TYR A 91 3.79 4.85 4.39
CA TYR A 91 4.03 4.43 3.02
C TYR A 91 3.38 3.08 2.72
N LYS A 92 3.61 2.08 3.58
CA LYS A 92 2.97 0.75 3.48
C LYS A 92 1.45 0.84 3.51
N ALA A 93 0.88 1.68 4.37
CA ALA A 93 -0.57 1.90 4.41
C ALA A 93 -1.11 2.45 3.08
N ILE A 94 -0.41 3.43 2.48
CA ILE A 94 -0.75 3.98 1.16
C ILE A 94 -0.66 2.91 0.08
N GLN A 95 0.44 2.13 0.05
CA GLN A 95 0.63 1.04 -0.90
C GLN A 95 -0.51 0.02 -0.82
N CYS A 96 -0.78 -0.51 0.38
CA CYS A 96 -1.86 -1.47 0.62
C CYS A 96 -3.21 -0.94 0.13
N ARG A 97 -3.50 0.35 0.36
CA ARG A 97 -4.76 0.92 -0.11
C ARG A 97 -4.82 1.06 -1.62
N ILE A 98 -3.73 1.48 -2.27
CA ILE A 98 -3.67 1.55 -3.74
C ILE A 98 -3.85 0.16 -4.35
N HIS A 99 -3.25 -0.88 -3.77
CA HIS A 99 -3.44 -2.26 -4.21
C HIS A 99 -4.92 -2.66 -4.14
N PHE A 100 -5.57 -2.40 -3.01
CA PHE A 100 -6.99 -2.68 -2.81
C PHE A 100 -7.88 -1.90 -3.80
N LEU A 101 -7.58 -0.62 -4.03
CA LEU A 101 -8.33 0.20 -4.99
C LEU A 101 -8.12 -0.26 -6.44
N ALA A 102 -6.91 -0.67 -6.80
CA ALA A 102 -6.59 -1.17 -8.13
C ALA A 102 -7.36 -2.46 -8.45
N LEU A 103 -7.48 -3.38 -7.47
CA LEU A 103 -8.31 -4.57 -7.59
C LEU A 103 -9.81 -4.20 -7.74
N ASN A 104 -10.32 -3.30 -6.88
CA ASN A 104 -11.74 -2.93 -6.91
C ASN A 104 -12.13 -2.12 -8.17
N ALA A 105 -11.18 -1.41 -8.76
CA ALA A 105 -11.39 -0.71 -10.02
C ALA A 105 -11.51 -1.66 -11.23
N ASN A 106 -11.37 -2.97 -11.01
CA ASN A 106 -11.37 -4.01 -12.06
C ASN A 106 -10.39 -3.69 -13.19
N ILE A 107 -9.23 -3.13 -12.83
CA ILE A 107 -8.17 -2.87 -13.80
C ILE A 107 -7.52 -4.21 -14.14
N ASP A 108 -7.56 -4.54 -15.43
CA ASP A 108 -6.85 -5.71 -15.93
C ASP A 108 -5.33 -5.49 -15.80
N TRP A 109 -4.73 -6.26 -14.90
CA TRP A 109 -3.31 -6.20 -14.58
C TRP A 109 -2.46 -6.96 -15.60
N GLU A 110 -3.05 -7.78 -16.48
CA GLU A 110 -2.33 -8.45 -17.57
C GLU A 110 -1.98 -7.47 -18.70
N LEU A 111 -2.72 -6.36 -18.80
CA LEU A 111 -2.47 -5.32 -19.78
C LEU A 111 -1.30 -4.42 -19.39
N THR A 112 -0.52 -4.01 -20.40
CA THR A 112 0.49 -2.96 -20.23
C THR A 112 -0.17 -1.68 -19.73
N TRP A 113 0.47 -0.96 -18.81
CA TRP A 113 -0.09 0.26 -18.23
C TRP A 113 -0.57 1.29 -19.27
N SER A 114 0.12 1.42 -20.39
CA SER A 114 -0.28 2.30 -21.50
C SER A 114 -1.62 1.92 -22.14
N LYS A 115 -1.97 0.63 -22.16
CA LYS A 115 -3.18 0.08 -22.78
C LYS A 115 -4.41 0.11 -21.86
N ILE A 116 -4.21 0.31 -20.56
CA ILE A 116 -5.32 0.39 -19.59
C ILE A 116 -6.20 1.62 -19.93
N PRO A 117 -7.53 1.48 -19.99
CA PRO A 117 -8.45 2.57 -20.30
C PRO A 117 -8.23 3.80 -19.42
N ALA A 118 -8.20 4.98 -20.05
CA ALA A 118 -7.99 6.24 -19.33
C ALA A 118 -9.04 6.49 -18.24
N LEU A 119 -10.30 6.08 -18.46
CA LEU A 119 -11.38 6.19 -17.49
C LEU A 119 -11.09 5.37 -16.22
N ALA A 120 -10.57 4.14 -16.36
CA ALA A 120 -10.24 3.30 -15.22
C ALA A 120 -9.08 3.89 -14.39
N LYS A 121 -8.07 4.46 -15.06
CA LYS A 121 -7.00 5.21 -14.38
C LYS A 121 -7.54 6.41 -13.62
N ALA A 122 -8.41 7.21 -14.25
CA ALA A 122 -9.01 8.38 -13.64
C ALA A 122 -9.83 8.03 -12.39
N ASN A 123 -10.58 6.91 -12.43
CA ASN A 123 -11.32 6.40 -11.29
C ASN A 123 -10.38 5.96 -10.15
N LEU A 124 -9.31 5.23 -10.47
CA LEU A 124 -8.29 4.84 -9.50
C LEU A 124 -7.66 6.07 -8.82
N TYR A 125 -7.24 7.08 -9.59
CA TYR A 125 -6.62 8.29 -9.05
C TYR A 125 -7.58 9.07 -8.16
N SER A 126 -8.83 9.21 -8.59
CA SER A 126 -9.85 9.93 -7.82
C SER A 126 -10.15 9.23 -6.49
N ALA A 127 -10.33 7.91 -6.52
CA ALA A 127 -10.53 7.11 -5.31
C ALA A 127 -9.29 7.16 -4.38
N ALA A 128 -8.07 7.13 -4.94
CA ALA A 128 -6.84 7.20 -4.16
C ALA A 128 -6.69 8.54 -3.45
N ARG A 129 -6.96 9.67 -4.14
CA ARG A 129 -6.94 11.02 -3.54
C ARG A 129 -8.00 11.22 -2.46
N GLU A 130 -9.15 10.59 -2.60
CA GLU A 130 -10.22 10.62 -1.60
C GLU A 130 -9.81 9.88 -0.34
N LYS A 131 -9.25 8.67 -0.47
CA LYS A 131 -8.84 7.84 0.68
C LYS A 131 -7.57 8.34 1.35
N HIS A 132 -6.62 8.86 0.59
CA HIS A 132 -5.37 9.40 1.11
C HIS A 132 -5.14 10.81 0.59
N LYS A 133 -5.59 11.82 1.36
CA LYS A 133 -5.37 13.25 1.05
C LYS A 133 -3.90 13.58 0.72
N TYR A 134 -2.96 12.84 1.30
CA TYR A 134 -1.52 12.97 1.02
C TYR A 134 -1.17 12.84 -0.47
N LEU A 135 -1.87 11.99 -1.22
CA LEU A 135 -1.61 11.76 -2.64
C LEU A 135 -1.96 12.97 -3.54
N LYS A 136 -2.75 13.92 -3.03
CA LYS A 136 -3.11 15.15 -3.77
C LYS A 136 -1.90 16.08 -4.04
N HIS A 137 -0.79 15.88 -3.32
CA HIS A 137 0.40 16.72 -3.46
C HIS A 137 1.28 16.34 -4.65
N PHE A 138 1.02 15.24 -5.34
CA PHE A 138 1.86 14.75 -6.44
C PHE A 138 1.29 15.16 -7.79
N GLU A 139 2.12 15.79 -8.62
CA GLU A 139 1.70 16.25 -9.94
C GLU A 139 1.24 15.09 -10.82
N ASN A 140 0.09 15.24 -11.48
CA ASN A 140 -0.48 14.21 -12.37
C ASN A 140 -0.59 12.81 -11.73
N ASP A 141 -0.74 12.75 -10.40
CA ASP A 141 -0.84 11.51 -9.63
C ASP A 141 0.31 10.52 -9.86
N TRP A 142 1.52 11.01 -10.19
CA TRP A 142 2.64 10.14 -10.56
C TRP A 142 2.95 9.09 -9.48
N ALA A 143 2.82 9.44 -8.20
CA ALA A 143 3.06 8.52 -7.09
C ALA A 143 2.05 7.35 -7.10
N THR A 144 0.77 7.65 -7.31
CA THR A 144 -0.28 6.63 -7.42
C THR A 144 -0.06 5.74 -8.64
N GLU A 145 0.34 6.35 -9.77
CA GLU A 145 0.66 5.64 -11.01
C GLU A 145 1.81 4.62 -10.81
N GLU A 146 2.94 5.05 -10.24
CA GLU A 146 4.11 4.19 -10.06
C GLU A 146 3.88 3.09 -9.03
N LEU A 147 3.13 3.37 -7.95
CA LEU A 147 2.73 2.35 -6.97
C LEU A 147 1.82 1.28 -7.60
N ALA A 148 0.86 1.68 -8.44
CA ALA A 148 -0.01 0.73 -9.13
C ALA A 148 0.76 -0.10 -10.18
N LYS A 149 1.67 0.50 -10.95
CA LYS A 149 2.56 -0.23 -11.88
C LYS A 149 3.40 -1.26 -11.15
N MET A 150 4.01 -0.88 -10.04
CA MET A 150 4.83 -1.78 -9.23
C MET A 150 4.00 -2.96 -8.71
N TYR A 151 2.77 -2.70 -8.26
CA TYR A 151 1.84 -3.74 -7.83
C TYR A 151 1.52 -4.74 -8.95
N PHE A 152 1.12 -4.25 -10.13
CA PHE A 152 0.80 -5.11 -11.27
C PHE A 152 2.01 -5.90 -11.75
N LYS A 153 3.20 -5.28 -11.81
CA LYS A 153 4.44 -5.99 -12.12
C LYS A 153 4.69 -7.16 -11.16
N ASN A 154 4.47 -6.95 -9.86
CA ASN A 154 4.65 -7.99 -8.85
C ASN A 154 3.60 -9.10 -8.96
N ILE A 155 2.34 -8.76 -9.22
CA ILE A 155 1.27 -9.74 -9.48
C ILE A 155 1.60 -10.58 -10.71
N CYS A 156 1.91 -9.94 -11.85
CA CYS A 156 2.26 -10.63 -13.09
C CYS A 156 3.44 -11.58 -12.86
N GLY A 157 4.50 -11.07 -12.22
CA GLY A 157 5.68 -11.86 -11.88
C GLY A 157 5.32 -13.10 -11.04
N ASN A 158 4.47 -12.93 -10.02
CA ASN A 158 4.02 -14.04 -9.19
C ASN A 158 3.18 -15.07 -9.97
N HIS A 159 2.29 -14.61 -10.85
CA HIS A 159 1.45 -15.50 -11.67
C HIS A 159 2.28 -16.28 -12.69
N TYR A 160 3.31 -15.68 -13.28
CA TYR A 160 4.27 -16.39 -14.13
C TYR A 160 5.07 -17.43 -13.37
N GLN A 161 5.54 -17.09 -12.17
CA GLN A 161 6.28 -18.02 -11.30
C GLN A 161 5.44 -19.23 -10.89
N ARG A 162 4.15 -19.01 -10.59
CA ARG A 162 3.20 -20.07 -10.23
C ARG A 162 2.63 -20.84 -11.42
N GLY A 163 2.87 -20.37 -12.65
CA GLY A 163 2.37 -20.99 -13.88
C GLY A 163 0.89 -20.76 -14.15
N TYR A 164 0.26 -19.77 -13.50
CA TYR A 164 -1.13 -19.39 -13.78
C TYR A 164 -1.26 -18.63 -15.09
N LEU A 165 -0.23 -17.90 -15.49
CA LEU A 165 -0.19 -17.15 -16.75
C LEU A 165 0.84 -17.78 -17.70
N GLN A 166 0.45 -17.94 -18.97
CA GLN A 166 1.36 -18.44 -19.99
C GLN A 166 2.38 -17.35 -20.35
N VAL A 167 3.67 -17.67 -20.22
CA VAL A 167 4.74 -16.79 -20.65
C VAL A 167 4.62 -16.63 -22.17
N PRO A 168 4.57 -15.39 -22.71
CA PRO A 168 4.53 -15.20 -24.16
C PRO A 168 5.68 -15.93 -24.84
N GLU A 169 5.43 -16.51 -26.01
CA GLU A 169 6.35 -17.45 -26.67
C GLU A 169 7.76 -16.89 -26.86
N GLY A 170 7.87 -15.58 -27.15
CA GLY A 170 9.15 -14.87 -27.29
C GLY A 170 10.02 -14.85 -26.03
N TYR A 171 9.45 -15.02 -24.84
CA TYR A 171 10.16 -15.02 -23.56
C TYR A 171 10.31 -16.42 -22.94
N SER A 172 9.92 -17.47 -23.65
CA SER A 172 10.04 -18.87 -23.19
C SER A 172 11.49 -19.22 -22.81
N HIS A 173 12.47 -18.72 -23.57
CA HIS A 173 13.90 -18.93 -23.33
C HIS A 173 14.39 -18.35 -21.98
N LEU A 174 13.80 -17.24 -21.51
CA LEU A 174 14.15 -16.66 -20.19
C LEU A 174 13.75 -17.59 -19.05
N LYS A 175 12.66 -18.36 -19.20
CA LYS A 175 12.25 -19.37 -18.22
C LYS A 175 13.23 -20.56 -18.19
N ALA A 176 13.75 -20.97 -19.34
CA ALA A 176 14.78 -22.00 -19.40
C ALA A 176 16.09 -21.53 -18.73
N ASN A 177 16.52 -20.29 -19.00
CA ASN A 177 17.73 -19.72 -18.38
C ASN A 177 17.56 -19.50 -16.87
N SER A 178 16.40 -19.00 -16.43
CA SER A 178 16.14 -18.81 -15.00
C SER A 178 16.02 -20.13 -14.24
N ALA A 179 15.55 -21.21 -14.88
CA ALA A 179 15.55 -22.54 -14.28
C ALA A 179 16.97 -23.13 -14.14
N GLN A 180 17.89 -22.76 -15.03
CA GLN A 180 19.31 -23.14 -14.92
C GLN A 180 20.04 -22.37 -13.82
N HIS A 181 19.67 -21.10 -13.60
CA HIS A 181 20.19 -20.31 -12.50
C HIS A 181 19.45 -20.63 -11.20
N ASN A 182 20.14 -21.21 -10.21
CA ASN A 182 19.58 -21.35 -8.87
C ASN A 182 19.94 -20.11 -8.02
N PRO A 183 19.06 -19.10 -7.88
CA PRO A 183 19.37 -17.91 -7.09
C PRO A 183 19.64 -18.25 -5.63
N SER A 184 18.98 -19.30 -5.11
CA SER A 184 19.23 -19.76 -3.74
C SER A 184 20.65 -20.29 -3.56
N ALA A 185 21.28 -20.86 -4.59
CA ALA A 185 22.64 -21.37 -4.47
C ALA A 185 23.65 -20.26 -4.16
N SER A 186 23.49 -19.07 -4.76
CA SER A 186 24.35 -17.92 -4.48
C SER A 186 24.15 -17.40 -3.05
N HIS A 187 22.90 -17.20 -2.63
CA HIS A 187 22.60 -16.76 -1.26
C HIS A 187 23.02 -17.78 -0.21
N ILE A 188 22.79 -19.08 -0.45
CA ILE A 188 23.22 -20.17 0.43
C ILE A 188 24.75 -20.18 0.53
N LYS A 189 25.48 -19.98 -0.57
CA LYS A 189 26.94 -19.91 -0.56
C LYS A 189 27.44 -18.71 0.25
N LYS A 190 26.84 -17.52 0.07
CA LYS A 190 27.17 -16.32 0.85
C LYS A 190 26.86 -16.50 2.34
N ALA A 191 25.68 -17.04 2.68
CA ALA A 191 25.29 -17.33 4.06
C ALA A 191 26.22 -18.36 4.72
N LYS A 192 26.58 -19.44 4.01
CA LYS A 192 27.58 -20.41 4.50
C LYS A 192 28.94 -19.76 4.73
N ALA A 193 29.39 -18.87 3.84
CA ALA A 193 30.64 -18.16 4.00
C ALA A 193 30.63 -17.23 5.22
N VAL A 194 29.52 -16.51 5.45
CA VAL A 194 29.34 -15.67 6.65
C VAL A 194 29.33 -16.53 7.93
N MET A 195 28.58 -17.63 7.95
CA MET A 195 28.57 -18.56 9.09
C MET A 195 29.96 -19.12 9.39
N LEU A 196 30.71 -19.51 8.37
CA LEU A 196 32.07 -20.02 8.53
C LEU A 196 33.01 -18.95 9.14
N LYS A 197 32.94 -17.71 8.65
CA LYS A 197 33.71 -16.59 9.22
C LYS A 197 33.35 -16.32 10.68
N CYS A 198 32.07 -16.37 11.04
CA CYS A 198 31.63 -16.23 12.43
C CYS A 198 32.14 -17.39 13.31
N GLN A 199 32.15 -18.61 12.79
CA GLN A 199 32.67 -19.78 13.50
C GLN A 199 34.19 -19.65 13.74
N GLU A 200 34.95 -19.22 12.74
CA GLU A 200 36.38 -18.94 12.86
C GLU A 200 36.67 -17.83 13.88
N ALA A 201 35.90 -16.74 13.86
CA ALA A 201 36.05 -15.65 14.83
C ALA A 201 35.76 -16.11 16.26
N ARG A 202 34.74 -16.96 16.47
CA ARG A 202 34.45 -17.57 17.78
C ARG A 202 35.56 -18.51 18.23
N ALA A 203 36.08 -19.35 17.33
CA ALA A 203 37.20 -20.25 17.64
C ALA A 203 38.47 -19.48 18.03
N ARG A 204 38.79 -18.38 17.33
CA ARG A 204 39.93 -17.51 17.67
C ARG A 204 39.76 -16.88 19.06
N LYS A 205 38.58 -16.33 19.37
CA LYS A 205 38.30 -15.77 20.71
C LYS A 205 38.44 -16.81 21.82
N ALA A 206 37.94 -18.03 21.59
CA ALA A 206 38.07 -19.13 22.56
C ALA A 206 39.53 -19.57 22.76
N ALA A 207 40.33 -19.60 21.68
CA ALA A 207 41.75 -19.93 21.77
C ALA A 207 42.54 -18.85 22.54
N SER A 208 42.31 -17.56 22.25
CA SER A 208 42.95 -16.46 22.98
C SER A 208 42.59 -16.47 24.47
N LYS A 209 41.34 -16.79 24.83
CA LYS A 209 40.92 -16.92 26.23
C LYS A 209 41.67 -18.03 26.97
N ARG A 210 41.87 -19.19 26.33
CA ARG A 210 42.63 -20.31 26.93
C ARG A 210 44.10 -20.00 27.13
N VAL A 211 44.72 -19.20 26.25
CA VAL A 211 46.11 -18.77 26.41
C VAL A 211 46.21 -17.81 27.61
N ALA A 212 45.28 -16.85 27.72
CA ALA A 212 45.25 -15.95 28.87
C ALA A 212 45.05 -16.68 30.21
N GLU A 213 44.16 -17.68 30.27
CA GLU A 213 43.95 -18.50 31.47
C GLU A 213 45.16 -19.39 31.82
N ALA A 214 46.00 -19.75 30.84
CA ALA A 214 47.21 -20.55 31.07
C ALA A 214 48.44 -19.72 31.47
N GLU A 215 48.48 -18.44 31.08
CA GLU A 215 49.56 -17.51 31.43
C GLU A 215 49.35 -16.82 32.77
N GLU A 216 48.15 -16.88 33.37
CA GLU A 216 47.94 -16.47 34.75
C GLU A 216 48.82 -17.37 35.66
N PRO A 217 49.96 -16.85 36.16
CA PRO A 217 50.83 -17.64 37.01
C PRO A 217 50.03 -17.95 38.27
N ALA A 218 50.06 -19.21 38.72
CA ALA A 218 49.53 -19.60 40.02
C ALA A 218 50.17 -18.70 41.07
N MET A 219 49.49 -17.61 41.45
CA MET A 219 49.93 -16.72 42.49
C MET A 219 49.70 -17.50 43.78
N GLU A 220 50.74 -18.22 44.16
CA GLU A 220 50.84 -19.06 45.33
C GLU A 220 50.50 -18.22 46.56
N GLY A 221 49.58 -18.76 47.37
CA GLY A 221 48.78 -18.02 48.32
C GLY A 221 49.60 -17.18 49.29
N THR A 222 49.22 -15.91 49.41
CA THR A 222 49.31 -15.19 50.67
C THR A 222 47.93 -15.23 51.31
N ASP A 223 47.76 -16.21 52.20
CA ASP A 223 46.81 -16.15 53.31
C ASP A 223 47.02 -14.81 54.03
N ASP A 224 46.08 -13.88 53.89
CA ASP A 224 45.86 -12.94 54.99
C ASP A 224 44.40 -12.53 55.09
N HIS A 225 44.01 -12.40 56.35
CA HIS A 225 42.68 -12.44 56.90
C HIS A 225 41.87 -11.14 56.70
N ASN A 226 40.55 -11.34 56.78
CA ASN A 226 39.55 -10.49 57.44
C ASN A 226 38.79 -9.40 56.64
N PRO A 227 37.62 -8.93 57.13
CA PRO A 227 36.33 -9.24 56.55
C PRO A 227 35.51 -7.93 56.36
N THR A 228 34.18 -8.02 56.35
CA THR A 228 33.24 -6.88 56.41
C THR A 228 33.06 -6.24 55.03
N GLY A 229 32.00 -6.55 54.29
CA GLY A 229 30.61 -6.40 54.72
C GLY A 229 30.11 -5.08 54.17
N GLN A 230 29.49 -5.10 53.00
CA GLN A 230 28.53 -4.08 52.61
C GLN A 230 27.67 -4.61 51.46
N ASP A 231 26.37 -4.67 51.76
CA ASP A 231 25.28 -4.75 50.80
C ASP A 231 25.59 -3.93 49.54
N SER A 232 25.51 -4.60 48.40
CA SER A 232 25.05 -3.98 47.17
C SER A 232 24.32 -5.07 46.40
N GLU A 233 23.00 -4.96 46.42
CA GLU A 233 22.09 -5.63 45.50
C GLU A 233 22.54 -5.35 44.05
N GLU A 234 23.48 -6.14 43.54
CA GLU A 234 23.76 -6.18 42.11
C GLU A 234 22.61 -6.91 41.42
N MET A 235 21.62 -6.10 41.08
CA MET A 235 20.80 -6.16 39.88
C MET A 235 21.32 -7.21 38.88
N GLN A 236 20.63 -8.34 38.82
CA GLN A 236 20.68 -9.26 37.68
C GLN A 236 20.34 -8.44 36.43
N VAL A 237 21.37 -7.98 35.73
CA VAL A 237 21.21 -7.50 34.36
C VAL A 237 20.99 -8.76 33.55
N ASP A 238 19.72 -9.03 33.26
CA ASP A 238 19.29 -10.04 32.32
C ASP A 238 20.21 -10.00 31.10
N GLU A 239 20.73 -11.17 30.72
CA GLU A 239 21.45 -11.38 29.47
C GLU A 239 20.54 -10.92 28.33
N GLU A 240 20.69 -9.65 27.93
CA GLU A 240 20.07 -9.11 26.73
C GLU A 240 20.57 -9.97 25.58
N ASP A 241 19.61 -10.76 25.09
CA ASP A 241 19.54 -11.43 23.80
C ASP A 241 19.94 -10.44 22.71
N ASN A 242 21.25 -10.27 22.53
CA ASN A 242 21.85 -9.38 21.55
C ASN A 242 21.85 -10.04 20.17
N ASN A 243 20.71 -10.66 19.84
CA ASN A 243 20.35 -11.11 18.52
C ASN A 243 19.81 -9.91 17.74
N LYS A 244 20.61 -8.84 17.68
CA LYS A 244 20.35 -7.71 16.80
C LYS A 244 20.51 -8.25 15.38
N PRO A 245 19.45 -8.36 14.57
CA PRO A 245 19.62 -8.68 13.16
C PRO A 245 20.51 -7.58 12.58
N MET A 246 21.72 -7.93 12.17
CA MET A 246 22.51 -7.05 11.34
C MET A 246 21.73 -6.89 10.05
N ASP A 247 20.97 -5.80 9.97
CA ASP A 247 20.43 -5.29 8.73
C ASP A 247 21.61 -5.22 7.75
N ALA A 248 21.56 -6.11 6.78
CA ALA A 248 22.54 -6.21 5.73
C ALA A 248 22.44 -4.94 4.90
N GLU A 249 23.27 -3.96 5.24
CA GLU A 249 23.50 -2.79 4.41
C GLU A 249 23.86 -3.25 2.99
N GLY A 250 23.23 -2.56 2.04
CA GLY A 250 23.19 -2.89 0.64
C GLY A 250 24.56 -3.18 0.07
N GLY A 251 24.69 -4.36 -0.53
CA GLY A 251 25.76 -4.61 -1.48
C GLY A 251 25.54 -3.68 -2.67
N GLU A 252 26.49 -2.80 -2.89
CA GLU A 252 26.67 -2.06 -4.13
C GLU A 252 26.82 -3.10 -5.25
N ASP A 253 25.82 -3.14 -6.14
CA ASP A 253 25.90 -3.89 -7.38
C ASP A 253 26.94 -3.18 -8.26
N ASP A 254 28.15 -3.71 -8.23
CA ASP A 254 29.23 -3.42 -9.16
C ASP A 254 28.77 -3.85 -10.57
N ASN A 255 28.19 -2.88 -11.28
CA ASN A 255 27.66 -3.05 -12.61
C ASN A 255 28.84 -3.03 -13.59
N GLY A 256 29.40 -4.21 -13.85
CA GLY A 256 30.48 -4.43 -14.81
C GLY A 256 30.16 -3.80 -16.17
N GLU A 257 30.92 -2.74 -16.46
CA GLU A 257 31.09 -2.12 -17.77
C GLU A 257 31.45 -3.21 -18.79
N SER A 258 30.51 -3.51 -19.69
CA SER A 258 30.79 -4.30 -20.88
C SER A 258 31.16 -3.30 -21.96
N GLU A 259 32.45 -3.20 -22.25
CA GLU A 259 32.98 -2.51 -23.42
C GLU A 259 32.45 -3.20 -24.70
N GLU A 260 31.78 -2.43 -25.56
CA GLU A 260 31.69 -2.67 -27.00
C GLU A 260 32.45 -1.57 -27.74
#